data_AF-A0A9D9AQQ2-F1
#
_entry.id   AF-A0A9D9AQQ2-F1
#
_cell.length_a   1.000
_cell.length_b   1.000
_cell.length_c   1.000
_cell.angle_alpha   90.00
_cell.angle_beta   90.00
_cell.angle_gamma   90.00
#
_symmetry.space_group_name_H-M   'P 1'
#
loop_
_entity.id
_entity.type
_entity.pdbx_description
1 polymer ?
#
loop_
_entity_poly.entity_id
_entity_poly.type
_entity_poly.pdbx_seq_one_letter_code
_entity_poly.pdbx_strand_id
1 'polypeptide(L)'
;MFSGRNSAEKRREAIEAAHLAVAEAMTAINHDDVDAARKALSEAPKTHFADVGWKVGLAGAMVDLLAGRMRSSVNKFVAVCSRLDDTSLPKDDKNYLRLYALYRTSEASKDRKAPPSLRDLVEDFRFDHTLVDPILRKDFPLKKVDPEAEAAPPPPPPPPAMEG
;
A
#
# COMPACT_ATOMS: atom_id res chain seq x y z
N MET A 1 17.73 -36.63 1.31
CA MET A 1 17.76 -35.23 0.82
C MET A 1 16.34 -34.76 0.52
N PHE A 2 15.60 -34.19 1.49
CA PHE A 2 14.21 -33.73 1.31
C PHE A 2 13.86 -32.44 2.09
N SER A 3 14.80 -31.84 2.83
CA SER A 3 14.50 -30.73 3.74
C SER A 3 14.34 -29.37 3.05
N GLY A 4 14.87 -29.18 1.83
CA GLY A 4 14.87 -27.90 1.11
C GLY A 4 13.55 -27.55 0.41
N ARG A 5 12.80 -28.57 -0.07
CA ARG A 5 11.48 -28.35 -0.69
C ARG A 5 10.46 -27.87 0.35
N ASN A 6 10.41 -28.54 1.50
CA ASN A 6 9.53 -28.16 2.60
C ASN A 6 9.82 -26.76 3.15
N SER A 7 11.08 -26.30 3.15
CA SER A 7 11.41 -24.94 3.60
C SER A 7 11.05 -23.86 2.57
N ALA A 8 11.18 -24.16 1.28
CA ALA A 8 10.83 -23.23 0.21
C ALA A 8 9.31 -23.08 0.08
N GLU A 9 8.57 -24.18 0.22
CA GLU A 9 7.11 -24.20 0.22
C GLU A 9 6.54 -23.43 1.42
N LYS A 10 7.02 -23.71 2.63
CA LYS A 10 6.66 -22.92 3.83
C LYS A 10 6.96 -21.43 3.69
N ARG A 11 8.07 -21.07 3.02
CA ARG A 11 8.39 -19.66 2.75
C ARG A 11 7.36 -19.05 1.79
N ARG A 12 6.98 -19.75 0.73
CA ARG A 12 5.94 -19.28 -0.21
C ARG A 12 4.60 -19.12 0.48
N GLU A 13 4.17 -20.12 1.25
CA GLU A 13 2.94 -20.06 2.05
C GLU A 13 2.95 -18.87 3.02
N ALA A 14 4.08 -18.61 3.70
CA ALA A 14 4.21 -17.46 4.58
C ALA A 14 4.15 -16.12 3.83
N ILE A 15 4.72 -16.06 2.62
CA ILE A 15 4.65 -14.87 1.77
C ILE A 15 3.21 -14.62 1.31
N GLU A 16 2.51 -15.66 0.85
CA GLU A 16 1.11 -15.59 0.43
C GLU A 16 0.19 -15.18 1.60
N ALA A 17 0.35 -15.79 2.77
CA ALA A 17 -0.40 -15.42 3.97
C ALA A 17 -0.14 -13.97 4.40
N ALA A 18 1.11 -13.48 4.30
CA ALA A 18 1.42 -12.08 4.57
C ALA A 18 0.81 -11.14 3.52
N HIS A 19 0.77 -11.53 2.24
CA HIS A 19 0.06 -10.76 1.22
C HIS A 19 -1.43 -10.64 1.51
N LEU A 20 -2.07 -11.75 1.91
CA LEU A 20 -3.48 -11.78 2.27
C LEU A 20 -3.78 -10.90 3.48
N ALA A 21 -2.99 -11.03 4.56
CA ALA A 21 -3.13 -10.20 5.75
C ALA A 21 -2.99 -8.70 5.44
N VAL A 22 -2.09 -8.32 4.52
CA VAL A 22 -2.00 -6.93 4.08
C VAL A 22 -3.23 -6.51 3.27
N ALA A 23 -3.71 -7.35 2.36
CA ALA A 23 -4.90 -7.04 1.57
C ALA A 23 -6.12 -6.82 2.48
N GLU A 24 -6.34 -7.69 3.47
CA GLU A 24 -7.39 -7.54 4.47
C GLU A 24 -7.22 -6.26 5.29
N ALA A 25 -5.99 -5.96 5.73
CA ALA A 25 -5.71 -4.75 6.48
C ALA A 25 -5.95 -3.47 5.66
N MET A 26 -5.55 -3.45 4.38
CA MET A 26 -5.77 -2.30 3.50
C MET A 26 -7.26 -2.13 3.15
N THR A 27 -8.01 -3.21 3.01
CA THR A 27 -9.48 -3.17 2.88
C THR A 27 -10.11 -2.57 4.13
N ALA A 28 -9.74 -3.03 5.33
CA ALA A 28 -10.24 -2.48 6.58
C ALA A 28 -9.89 -0.99 6.74
N ILE A 29 -8.66 -0.59 6.37
CA ILE A 29 -8.22 0.81 6.30
C ILE A 29 -9.12 1.65 5.39
N ASN A 30 -9.53 1.13 4.24
CA ASN A 30 -10.43 1.86 3.32
C ASN A 30 -11.84 2.05 3.90
N HIS A 31 -12.23 1.23 4.87
CA HIS A 31 -13.50 1.35 5.62
C HIS A 31 -13.32 2.06 6.98
N ASP A 32 -12.18 2.71 7.20
CA ASP A 32 -11.81 3.37 8.48
C ASP A 32 -11.83 2.43 9.71
N ASP A 33 -11.76 1.11 9.50
CA ASP A 33 -11.74 0.10 10.57
C ASP A 33 -10.29 -0.21 10.99
N VAL A 34 -9.77 0.64 11.87
CA VAL A 34 -8.38 0.55 12.38
C VAL A 34 -8.15 -0.71 13.22
N ASP A 35 -9.18 -1.21 13.92
CA ASP A 35 -9.05 -2.37 14.80
C ASP A 35 -9.00 -3.67 13.99
N ALA A 36 -9.86 -3.81 12.98
CA ALA A 36 -9.77 -4.92 12.03
C ALA A 36 -8.45 -4.91 11.26
N ALA A 37 -7.98 -3.73 10.82
CA ALA A 37 -6.70 -3.62 10.13
C ALA A 37 -5.53 -4.04 11.02
N ARG A 38 -5.53 -3.65 12.30
CA ARG A 38 -4.52 -4.07 13.27
C ARG A 38 -4.56 -5.57 13.51
N LYS A 39 -5.76 -6.15 13.65
CA LYS A 39 -5.94 -7.58 13.85
C LYS A 39 -5.39 -8.37 12.67
N ALA A 40 -5.76 -8.02 11.45
CA ALA A 40 -5.25 -8.67 10.24
C ALA A 40 -3.71 -8.64 10.17
N LEU A 41 -3.08 -7.49 10.43
CA LEU A 41 -1.62 -7.40 10.45
C LEU A 41 -0.95 -8.17 11.60
N SER A 42 -1.64 -8.37 12.72
CA SER A 42 -1.11 -9.16 13.83
C SER A 42 -1.06 -10.66 13.55
N GLU A 43 -1.91 -11.12 12.61
CA GLU A 43 -1.96 -12.50 12.13
C GLU A 43 -0.94 -12.74 10.99
N ALA A 44 -0.35 -11.68 10.43
CA ALA A 44 0.65 -11.79 9.37
C ALA A 44 1.92 -12.53 9.88
N PRO A 45 2.39 -13.56 9.17
CA PRO A 45 3.61 -14.26 9.56
C PRO A 45 4.84 -13.36 9.41
N LYS A 46 5.86 -13.61 10.23
CA LYS A 46 7.16 -12.92 10.12
C LYS A 46 7.86 -13.35 8.84
N THR A 47 8.06 -12.40 7.94
CA THR A 47 8.74 -12.61 6.65
C THR A 47 9.98 -11.72 6.53
N HIS A 48 10.87 -12.07 5.61
CA HIS A 48 12.01 -11.19 5.32
C HIS A 48 11.51 -9.89 4.70
N PHE A 49 12.21 -8.79 5.02
CA PHE A 49 11.87 -7.47 4.49
C PHE A 49 11.85 -7.46 2.97
N ALA A 50 12.86 -8.07 2.33
CA ALA A 50 13.00 -8.11 0.86
C ALA A 50 11.90 -8.89 0.13
N ASP A 51 11.26 -9.85 0.82
CA ASP A 51 10.19 -10.67 0.24
C ASP A 51 8.85 -9.90 0.28
N VAL A 52 8.30 -9.71 1.49
CA VAL A 52 6.99 -9.05 1.70
C VAL A 52 6.94 -8.24 3.00
N GLY A 53 7.97 -8.30 3.84
CA GLY A 53 8.00 -7.55 5.10
C GLY A 53 7.91 -6.03 4.91
N TRP A 54 8.37 -5.49 3.78
CA TRP A 54 8.18 -4.09 3.41
C TRP A 54 6.69 -3.72 3.29
N LYS A 55 5.87 -4.63 2.74
CA LYS A 55 4.42 -4.45 2.51
C LYS A 55 3.66 -4.40 3.82
N VAL A 56 3.96 -5.34 4.72
CA VAL A 56 3.44 -5.39 6.10
C VAL A 56 3.84 -4.12 6.87
N GLY A 57 5.08 -3.66 6.70
CA GLY A 57 5.58 -2.42 7.30
C GLY A 57 4.81 -1.18 6.86
N LEU A 58 4.52 -1.03 5.56
CA LEU A 58 3.72 0.09 5.04
C LEU A 58 2.28 0.07 5.56
N ALA A 59 1.61 -1.08 5.53
CA ALA A 59 0.27 -1.21 6.07
C ALA A 59 0.25 -0.87 7.58
N GLY A 60 1.26 -1.33 8.33
CA GLY A 60 1.41 -0.98 9.75
C GLY A 60 1.68 0.50 10.01
N ALA A 61 2.35 1.20 9.08
CA ALA A 61 2.51 2.65 9.15
C ALA A 61 1.19 3.39 8.89
N MET A 62 0.35 2.88 7.99
CA MET A 62 -1.00 3.39 7.73
C MET A 62 -1.94 3.20 8.93
N VAL A 63 -1.94 2.03 9.57
CA VAL A 63 -2.71 1.78 10.80
C VAL A 63 -2.32 2.77 11.90
N ASP A 64 -1.02 3.03 12.07
CA ASP A 64 -0.55 4.04 13.03
C ASP A 64 -1.01 5.45 12.65
N LEU A 65 -1.02 5.78 11.36
CA LEU A 65 -1.45 7.08 10.86
C LEU A 65 -2.92 7.35 11.17
N LEU A 66 -3.80 6.39 10.85
CA LEU A 66 -5.24 6.50 11.07
C LEU A 66 -5.62 6.43 12.55
N ALA A 67 -4.81 5.74 13.36
CA ALA A 67 -4.93 5.78 14.82
C ALA A 67 -4.47 7.12 15.44
N GLY A 68 -4.14 8.14 14.64
CA GLY A 68 -3.64 9.44 15.10
C GLY A 68 -2.21 9.42 15.66
N ARG A 69 -1.46 8.31 15.49
CA ARG A 69 -0.09 8.15 15.99
C ARG A 69 0.94 8.63 14.97
N MET A 70 0.85 9.90 14.59
CA MET A 70 1.63 10.52 13.51
C MET A 70 3.14 10.25 13.62
N ARG A 71 3.76 10.49 14.79
CA ARG A 71 5.20 10.26 14.97
C ARG A 71 5.60 8.80 14.73
N SER A 72 4.81 7.85 15.25
CA SER A 72 5.05 6.41 15.07
C SER A 72 4.92 6.02 13.60
N SER A 73 3.87 6.51 12.94
CA SER A 73 3.64 6.30 11.51
C SER A 73 4.78 6.80 10.65
N VAL A 74 5.22 8.06 10.85
CA VAL A 74 6.33 8.65 10.08
C VAL A 74 7.62 7.86 10.26
N ASN A 75 7.95 7.44 11.49
CA ASN A 75 9.13 6.62 11.74
C ASN A 75 9.07 5.28 11.00
N LYS A 76 7.90 4.63 10.97
CA LYS A 76 7.71 3.39 10.21
C LYS A 76 7.81 3.62 8.70
N PHE A 77 7.19 4.68 8.16
CA PHE A 77 7.31 5.03 6.75
C PHE A 77 8.77 5.26 6.37
N VAL A 78 9.52 6.07 7.12
CA VAL A 78 10.94 6.33 6.87
C VAL A 78 11.75 5.02 6.93
N ALA A 79 11.50 4.16 7.92
CA ALA A 79 12.21 2.90 8.06
C ALA A 79 11.96 1.93 6.89
N VAL A 80 10.74 1.92 6.33
CA VAL A 80 10.45 1.11 5.14
C VAL A 80 11.02 1.77 3.88
N CYS A 81 10.73 3.04 3.65
CA CYS A 81 11.14 3.77 2.45
C CYS A 81 12.66 3.86 2.25
N SER A 82 13.43 3.93 3.34
CA SER A 82 14.90 3.93 3.30
C SER A 82 15.50 2.57 2.95
N ARG A 83 14.74 1.48 3.13
CA ARG A 83 15.19 0.10 2.86
C ARG A 83 14.61 -0.48 1.59
N LEU A 84 13.74 0.24 0.87
CA LEU A 84 13.17 -0.24 -0.38
C LEU A 84 14.25 -0.65 -1.39
N ASP A 85 15.44 -0.06 -1.35
CA ASP A 85 16.54 -0.43 -2.25
C ASP A 85 17.12 -1.83 -1.96
N ASP A 86 16.87 -2.40 -0.78
CA ASP A 86 17.19 -3.79 -0.43
C ASP A 86 16.25 -4.82 -1.13
N THR A 87 15.17 -4.35 -1.75
CA THR A 87 14.18 -5.21 -2.41
C THR A 87 14.47 -5.39 -3.90
N SER A 88 13.96 -6.46 -4.49
CA SER A 88 14.00 -6.69 -5.94
C SER A 88 12.96 -5.89 -6.73
N LEU A 89 12.24 -4.97 -6.08
CA LEU A 89 11.23 -4.15 -6.76
C LEU A 89 11.86 -3.31 -7.88
N PRO A 90 11.14 -3.09 -8.98
CA PRO A 90 11.48 -2.08 -9.98
C PRO A 90 11.68 -0.69 -9.36
N LYS A 91 12.48 0.15 -10.03
CA LYS A 91 12.69 1.54 -9.61
C LYS A 91 11.37 2.30 -9.51
N ASP A 92 10.47 2.11 -10.47
CA ASP A 92 9.20 2.83 -10.53
C ASP A 92 8.28 2.45 -9.34
N ASP A 93 8.23 1.17 -8.97
CA ASP A 93 7.50 0.69 -7.80
C ASP A 93 8.07 1.27 -6.50
N LYS A 94 9.40 1.29 -6.35
CA LYS A 94 10.06 1.88 -5.18
C LYS A 94 9.71 3.38 -5.05
N ASN A 95 9.77 4.11 -6.15
CA ASN A 95 9.45 5.54 -6.17
C ASN A 95 7.96 5.79 -5.91
N TYR A 96 7.08 4.95 -6.45
CA TYR A 96 5.65 4.99 -6.18
C TYR A 96 5.34 4.84 -4.68
N LEU A 97 5.96 3.86 -4.01
CA LEU A 97 5.73 3.60 -2.59
C LEU A 97 6.23 4.74 -1.68
N ARG A 98 7.34 5.39 -2.05
CA ARG A 98 7.83 6.57 -1.33
C ARG A 98 6.91 7.77 -1.53
N LEU A 99 6.41 7.98 -2.75
CA LEU A 99 5.41 9.01 -3.03
C LEU A 99 4.10 8.74 -2.26
N TYR A 100 3.69 7.47 -2.15
CA TYR A 100 2.54 7.08 -1.33
C TYR A 100 2.72 7.49 0.13
N ALA A 101 3.85 7.14 0.75
CA ALA A 101 4.14 7.53 2.13
C ALA A 101 4.13 9.05 2.35
N LEU A 102 4.72 9.80 1.40
CA LEU A 102 4.72 11.26 1.40
C LEU A 102 3.30 11.83 1.35
N TYR A 103 2.48 11.32 0.44
CA TYR A 103 1.12 11.81 0.23
C TYR A 103 0.24 11.55 1.46
N ARG A 104 0.27 10.33 2.01
CA ARG A 104 -0.52 9.97 3.19
C ARG A 104 -0.15 10.79 4.42
N THR A 105 1.13 11.01 4.66
CA THR A 105 1.57 11.84 5.78
C THR A 105 1.31 13.33 5.56
N SER A 106 1.28 13.80 4.31
CA SER A 106 0.86 15.17 3.99
C SER A 106 -0.63 15.38 4.26
N GLU A 107 -1.49 14.45 3.83
CA GLU A 107 -2.94 14.51 4.06
C GLU A 107 -3.28 14.51 5.56
N ALA A 108 -2.58 13.72 6.36
CA ALA A 108 -2.77 13.65 7.81
C ALA A 108 -2.14 14.83 8.58
N SER A 109 -1.29 15.62 7.94
CA SER A 109 -0.62 16.77 8.56
C SER A 109 -1.52 17.99 8.58
N LYS A 110 -1.52 18.73 9.70
CA LYS A 110 -2.34 19.95 9.88
C LYS A 110 -2.03 21.02 8.81
N ASP A 111 -0.75 21.12 8.42
CA ASP A 111 -0.28 22.13 7.47
C ASP A 111 -0.31 21.64 6.02
N ARG A 112 -0.86 20.44 5.76
CA ARG A 112 -0.79 19.72 4.48
C ARG A 112 0.63 19.56 3.93
N LYS A 113 1.62 19.59 4.82
CA LYS A 113 3.04 19.44 4.48
C LYS A 113 3.56 18.12 5.01
N ALA A 114 4.23 17.38 4.14
CA ALA A 114 4.91 16.16 4.53
C ALA A 114 6.07 16.44 5.50
N PRO A 115 6.38 15.50 6.41
CA PRO A 115 7.59 15.55 7.23
C PRO A 115 8.86 15.69 6.37
N PRO A 116 9.86 16.50 6.79
CA PRO A 116 11.13 16.65 6.05
C PRO A 116 11.78 15.31 5.72
N SER A 117 11.83 14.39 6.70
CA SER A 117 12.43 13.06 6.53
C SER A 117 11.82 12.20 5.42
N LEU A 118 10.58 12.48 5.00
CA LEU A 118 9.95 11.82 3.85
C LEU A 118 10.14 12.64 2.57
N ARG A 119 10.28 13.96 2.67
CA ARG A 119 10.60 14.85 1.53
C ARG A 119 11.97 14.57 0.96
N ASP A 120 12.97 14.40 1.82
CA ASP A 120 14.35 14.09 1.42
C ASP A 120 14.43 12.75 0.68
N LEU A 121 13.51 11.82 1.00
CA LEU A 121 13.40 10.54 0.32
C LEU A 121 12.73 10.64 -1.05
N VAL A 122 12.14 11.77 -1.45
CA VAL A 122 11.42 11.93 -2.74
C VAL A 122 11.92 13.06 -3.64
N GLU A 123 13.00 13.76 -3.24
CA GLU A 123 13.41 15.06 -3.79
C GLU A 123 13.69 15.04 -5.31
N ASP A 124 14.10 13.89 -5.88
CA ASP A 124 14.45 13.72 -7.30
C ASP A 124 13.63 12.65 -8.04
N PHE A 125 12.41 12.34 -7.59
CA PHE A 125 11.66 11.24 -8.20
C PHE A 125 11.06 11.56 -9.57
N ARG A 126 11.52 10.77 -10.54
CA ARG A 126 10.87 10.51 -11.81
C ARG A 126 10.62 9.02 -11.91
N PHE A 127 9.38 8.66 -12.19
CA PHE A 127 8.98 7.29 -12.48
C PHE A 127 7.81 7.29 -13.45
N ASP A 128 7.69 6.22 -14.22
CA ASP A 128 6.58 6.05 -15.14
C ASP A 128 5.43 5.31 -14.44
N HIS A 129 4.29 5.99 -14.29
CA HIS A 129 3.11 5.41 -13.64
C HIS A 129 2.53 4.19 -14.40
N THR A 130 2.81 4.05 -15.69
CA THR A 130 2.39 2.89 -16.49
C THR A 130 3.23 1.64 -16.20
N LEU A 131 4.45 1.83 -15.68
CA LEU A 131 5.36 0.75 -15.30
C LEU A 131 5.18 0.29 -13.85
N VAL A 132 4.32 0.98 -13.08
CA VAL A 132 4.02 0.60 -11.69
C VAL A 132 3.07 -0.60 -11.68
N ASP A 133 3.45 -1.62 -10.90
CA ASP A 133 2.65 -2.84 -10.74
C ASP A 133 1.20 -2.46 -10.34
N PRO A 134 0.18 -2.90 -11.11
CA PRO A 134 -1.22 -2.67 -10.78
C PRO A 134 -1.63 -3.12 -9.37
N ILE A 135 -1.01 -4.18 -8.84
CA ILE A 135 -1.28 -4.69 -7.48
C ILE A 135 -0.84 -3.64 -6.45
N LEU A 136 0.30 -2.98 -6.63
CA LEU A 136 0.74 -1.91 -5.72
C LEU A 136 -0.22 -0.73 -5.74
N ARG A 137 -0.75 -0.38 -6.92
CA ARG A 137 -1.73 0.72 -7.05
C ARG A 137 -3.07 0.38 -6.40
N LYS A 138 -3.45 -0.90 -6.38
CA LYS A 138 -4.63 -1.39 -5.69
C LYS A 138 -4.44 -1.37 -4.17
N ASP A 139 -3.33 -1.91 -3.69
CA ASP A 139 -3.09 -2.06 -2.26
C ASP A 139 -2.70 -0.73 -1.58
N PHE A 140 -1.95 0.12 -2.28
CA PHE A 140 -1.47 1.41 -1.77
C PHE A 140 -1.83 2.55 -2.73
N PRO A 141 -3.13 2.85 -2.90
CA PRO A 141 -3.57 3.84 -3.87
C PRO A 141 -3.08 5.24 -3.47
N LEU A 142 -2.56 6.03 -4.41
CA LEU A 142 -2.15 7.42 -4.11
C LEU A 142 -3.33 8.30 -3.76
N LYS A 143 -4.46 8.16 -4.46
CA LYS A 143 -5.70 8.85 -4.12
C LYS A 143 -6.52 7.98 -3.17
N LYS A 144 -7.30 8.58 -2.28
CA LYS A 144 -8.37 7.80 -1.62
C LYS A 144 -9.30 7.30 -2.72
N VAL A 145 -9.54 6.00 -2.76
CA VAL A 145 -10.55 5.41 -3.66
C VAL A 145 -11.88 5.74 -3.02
N ASP A 146 -12.67 6.57 -3.69
CA ASP A 146 -14.03 6.84 -3.27
C ASP A 146 -14.87 5.61 -3.66
N PRO A 147 -15.45 4.85 -2.71
CA PRO A 147 -16.25 3.67 -3.02
C PRO A 147 -17.50 4.01 -3.86
N GLU A 148 -17.92 5.27 -3.92
CA GLU A 148 -19.00 5.72 -4.81
C GLU A 148 -18.56 5.94 -6.27
N ALA A 149 -17.25 6.08 -6.54
CA ALA A 149 -16.75 6.37 -7.88
C ALA A 149 -16.76 5.15 -8.84
N GLU A 150 -17.07 3.96 -8.33
CA GLU A 150 -17.15 2.72 -9.13
C GLU A 150 -18.55 2.45 -9.72
N ALA A 151 -19.53 3.32 -9.44
CA ALA A 151 -20.79 3.34 -10.19
C ALA A 151 -20.54 3.98 -11.56
N ALA A 152 -20.23 3.15 -12.57
CA ALA A 152 -20.23 3.59 -13.96
C ALA A 152 -21.55 4.35 -14.24
N PRO A 153 -21.52 5.54 -14.88
CA PRO A 153 -22.74 6.25 -15.20
C PRO A 153 -23.66 5.31 -16.00
N PRO A 154 -24.98 5.29 -15.72
CA PRO A 154 -25.90 4.43 -16.44
C PRO A 154 -25.75 4.70 -17.95
N PRO A 155 -25.78 3.65 -18.80
CA PRO A 155 -25.66 3.84 -20.24
C PRO A 155 -26.73 4.84 -20.72
N PRO A 156 -26.41 5.72 -21.69
CA PRO A 156 -27.38 6.66 -22.23
C PRO A 156 -28.59 5.90 -22.79
N PRO A 157 -29.82 6.44 -22.65
CA PRO A 157 -31.00 5.81 -23.19
C PRO A 157 -30.85 5.61 -24.71
N PRO A 158 -31.37 4.50 -25.27
CA PRO A 158 -31.31 4.27 -26.71
C PRO A 158 -32.03 5.41 -27.46
N PRO A 159 -31.53 5.82 -28.63
CA PRO A 159 -32.18 6.85 -29.43
C PRO A 159 -33.61 6.44 -29.79
N PRO A 160 -34.56 7.39 -29.85
CA PRO A 160 -35.93 7.09 -30.26
C PRO A 160 -35.94 6.46 -31.64
N ALA A 161 -36.65 5.34 -31.78
CA ALA A 161 -36.87 4.71 -33.07
C ALA A 161 -37.56 5.74 -33.98
N MET A 162 -36.92 6.10 -35.08
CA MET A 162 -37.62 6.77 -36.16
C MET A 162 -38.54 5.73 -36.80
N GLU A 163 -39.79 5.67 -36.33
CA GLU A 163 -40.88 5.07 -37.09
C GLU A 163 -41.11 5.97 -38.32
N GLY A 164 -40.92 5.37 -39.50
CA GLY A 164 -41.18 5.99 -40.80
C GLY A 164 -42.63 5.89 -41.22
#